data_AF-A0A960ARR0-F1
#
_entry.id   AF-A0A960ARR0-F1
#
_cell.length_a   1.000
_cell.length_b   1.000
_cell.length_c   1.000
_cell.angle_alpha   90.00
_cell.angle_beta   90.00
_cell.angle_gamma   90.00
#
_symmetry.space_group_name_H-M   'P 1'
#
loop_
_entity.id
_entity.type
_entity.pdbx_description
1 polymer ?
#
loop_
_entity_poly.entity_id
_entity_poly.type
_entity_poly.pdbx_seq_one_letter_code
_entity_poly.pdbx_strand_id
1 'polypeptide(L)'
;MLNLSADVVDLTAALVDIPSESRHEQRIADEVEVALGACSHLSVTRFGNTVVARTQLGRDERVVLGGHLDTVPAADNLPHHIADGNLYGLGANDMKGGVAVALRCAYDLVAPSRDVTYVFYECEEIDDEANGLRLLAQAHPELIEADFAVLMEPSNAGVEAGCQGTLRAYVRTSGERSHSARSWLGSNAIHAAADILNRLNAYESRSPLIDGLQYREGLNAVGIEGGVATNVIPDACVVTVNYRYAPDRSPEQAHHHMQEVFDGYPIEIVDNSPGALPGLSHPAAAAFLAATGSQVRPKFGWTDVSRFSALGIPAVNFGPGDPSLAHTRGEYVPIEHLRRCEQQMIEWLR
;
A
#
# COMPACT_ATOMS: atom_id res chain seq x y z
N MET A 1 -6.53 -18.98 18.00
CA MET A 1 -5.33 -19.56 17.36
C MET A 1 -5.70 -19.92 15.95
N LEU A 2 -5.00 -19.35 14.98
CA LEU A 2 -5.28 -19.54 13.55
C LEU A 2 -5.07 -21.00 13.13
N ASN A 3 -6.01 -21.54 12.37
CA ASN A 3 -5.90 -22.87 11.78
C ASN A 3 -5.52 -22.75 10.29
N LEU A 4 -4.24 -22.90 9.97
CA LEU A 4 -3.79 -22.76 8.58
C LEU A 4 -4.32 -23.87 7.67
N SER A 5 -4.77 -25.01 8.21
CA SER A 5 -5.37 -26.11 7.42
C SER A 5 -6.82 -25.85 6.98
N ALA A 6 -7.46 -24.79 7.49
CA ALA A 6 -8.82 -24.41 7.11
C ALA A 6 -8.91 -23.91 5.65
N ASP A 7 -10.13 -23.86 5.09
CA ASP A 7 -10.38 -23.18 3.81
C ASP A 7 -9.96 -21.71 3.92
N VAL A 8 -9.44 -21.13 2.84
CA VAL A 8 -8.94 -19.74 2.81
C VAL A 8 -9.99 -18.72 3.27
N VAL A 9 -11.28 -18.99 3.04
CA VAL A 9 -12.39 -18.13 3.49
C VAL A 9 -12.51 -18.16 5.00
N ASP A 10 -12.45 -19.34 5.63
CA ASP A 10 -12.52 -19.50 7.08
C ASP A 10 -11.28 -18.88 7.76
N LEU A 11 -10.10 -19.02 7.15
CA LEU A 11 -8.89 -18.38 7.63
C LEU A 11 -8.98 -16.85 7.52
N THR A 12 -9.53 -16.33 6.41
CA THR A 12 -9.76 -14.89 6.23
C THR A 12 -10.70 -14.36 7.30
N ALA A 13 -11.84 -15.04 7.53
CA ALA A 13 -12.79 -14.70 8.58
C ALA A 13 -12.13 -14.66 9.97
N ALA A 14 -11.30 -15.67 10.29
CA ALA A 14 -10.58 -15.74 11.55
C ALA A 14 -9.59 -14.58 11.73
N LEU A 15 -8.90 -14.15 10.66
CA LEU A 15 -8.01 -12.99 10.70
C LEU A 15 -8.80 -11.68 10.87
N VAL A 16 -9.90 -11.51 10.14
CA VAL A 16 -10.76 -10.31 10.23
C VAL A 16 -11.28 -10.13 11.66
N ASP A 17 -11.67 -11.22 12.33
CA ASP A 17 -12.16 -11.21 13.70
C ASP A 17 -11.08 -10.96 14.78
N ILE A 18 -9.82 -10.80 14.39
CA ILE A 18 -8.75 -10.31 15.27
C ILE A 18 -8.54 -8.82 14.97
N PRO A 19 -9.04 -7.89 15.81
CA PRO A 19 -8.76 -6.47 15.63
C PRO A 19 -7.25 -6.21 15.65
N SER A 20 -6.78 -5.46 14.67
CA SER A 20 -5.36 -5.20 14.46
C SER A 20 -5.16 -3.81 13.86
N GLU A 21 -5.80 -2.79 14.43
CA GLU A 21 -5.49 -1.40 14.06
C GLU A 21 -3.98 -1.16 14.20
N SER A 22 -3.39 -0.32 13.35
CA SER A 22 -1.94 -0.05 13.40
C SER A 22 -1.48 0.29 14.82
N ARG A 23 -0.34 -0.27 15.24
CA ARG A 23 0.22 -0.27 16.62
C ARG A 23 -0.49 -1.21 17.62
N HIS A 24 -1.49 -1.97 17.19
CA HIS A 24 -2.23 -2.95 17.99
C HIS A 24 -2.24 -4.37 17.37
N GLU A 25 -1.26 -4.68 16.55
CA GLU A 25 -1.11 -5.93 15.77
C GLU A 25 -0.57 -7.10 16.60
N GLN A 26 -0.16 -6.87 17.85
CA GLN A 26 0.54 -7.88 18.65
C GLN A 26 -0.21 -9.22 18.68
N ARG A 27 -1.53 -9.20 18.92
CA ARG A 27 -2.32 -10.43 18.99
C ARG A 27 -2.33 -11.17 17.64
N ILE A 28 -2.55 -10.48 16.53
CA ILE A 28 -2.61 -11.15 15.21
C ILE A 28 -1.23 -11.70 14.83
N ALA A 29 -0.17 -10.96 15.11
CA ALA A 29 1.21 -11.41 14.88
C ALA A 29 1.58 -12.62 15.75
N ASP A 30 1.18 -12.65 17.03
CA ASP A 30 1.37 -13.80 17.91
C ASP A 30 0.63 -15.05 17.38
N GLU A 31 -0.60 -14.90 16.92
CA GLU A 31 -1.36 -16.02 16.34
C GLU A 31 -0.74 -16.51 15.01
N VAL A 32 -0.20 -15.62 14.19
CA VAL A 32 0.52 -15.96 12.95
C VAL A 32 1.84 -16.68 13.23
N GLU A 33 2.65 -16.18 14.15
CA GLU A 33 3.92 -16.80 14.56
C GLU A 33 3.71 -18.22 15.08
N VAL A 34 2.74 -18.42 15.97
CA VAL A 34 2.41 -19.75 16.50
C VAL A 34 1.96 -20.70 15.40
N ALA A 35 1.09 -20.23 14.50
CA ALA A 35 0.55 -21.05 13.42
C ALA A 35 1.64 -21.47 12.40
N LEU A 36 2.53 -20.55 12.03
CA LEU A 36 3.66 -20.85 11.15
C LEU A 36 4.73 -21.71 11.84
N GLY A 37 4.98 -21.50 13.14
CA GLY A 37 5.94 -22.29 13.92
C GLY A 37 5.55 -23.76 14.07
N ALA A 38 4.28 -24.11 13.85
CA ALA A 38 3.82 -25.50 13.78
C ALA A 38 4.16 -26.20 12.45
N CYS A 39 4.59 -25.46 11.42
CA CYS A 39 4.99 -26.00 10.13
C CYS A 39 6.49 -26.39 10.16
N SER A 40 6.78 -27.69 10.22
CA SER A 40 8.16 -28.20 10.39
C SER A 40 9.11 -27.88 9.22
N HIS A 41 8.59 -27.52 8.06
CA HIS A 41 9.36 -27.12 6.88
C HIS A 41 9.72 -25.63 6.85
N LEU A 42 9.28 -24.84 7.84
CA LEU A 42 9.53 -23.40 7.90
C LEU A 42 10.46 -23.04 9.07
N SER A 43 11.36 -22.10 8.82
CA SER A 43 12.07 -21.36 9.87
C SER A 43 11.35 -20.03 10.09
N VAL A 44 10.93 -19.77 11.33
CA VAL A 44 10.16 -18.57 11.70
C VAL A 44 11.03 -17.61 12.52
N THR A 45 10.99 -16.32 12.19
CA THR A 45 11.68 -15.23 12.88
C THR A 45 10.68 -14.11 13.16
N ARG A 46 10.72 -13.57 14.38
CA ARG A 46 9.89 -12.46 14.84
C ARG A 46 10.76 -11.21 15.04
N PHE A 47 10.31 -10.07 14.51
CA PHE A 47 10.93 -8.75 14.71
C PHE A 47 9.84 -7.71 14.92
N GLY A 48 9.69 -7.19 16.15
CA GLY A 48 8.49 -6.43 16.50
C GLY A 48 7.22 -7.29 16.37
N ASN A 49 6.19 -6.79 15.71
CA ASN A 49 5.03 -7.57 15.25
C ASN A 49 5.16 -8.04 13.79
N THR A 50 6.33 -7.87 13.17
CA THR A 50 6.63 -8.49 11.87
C THR A 50 7.05 -9.95 12.06
N VAL A 51 6.40 -10.86 11.34
CA VAL A 51 6.67 -12.31 11.32
C VAL A 51 7.20 -12.70 9.95
N VAL A 52 8.39 -13.30 9.93
CA VAL A 52 9.02 -13.83 8.71
C VAL A 52 9.09 -15.35 8.81
N ALA A 53 8.59 -16.08 7.81
CA ALA A 53 8.75 -17.52 7.70
C ALA A 53 9.46 -17.89 6.39
N ARG A 54 10.43 -18.81 6.44
CA ARG A 54 11.28 -19.14 5.29
C ARG A 54 11.42 -20.63 5.08
N THR A 55 11.39 -21.05 3.82
CA THR A 55 11.94 -22.35 3.42
C THR A 55 13.47 -22.28 3.30
N GLN A 56 14.11 -23.44 3.48
CA GLN A 56 15.57 -23.63 3.36
C GLN A 56 15.88 -24.86 2.51
N LEU A 57 15.36 -24.87 1.27
CA LEU A 57 15.47 -26.01 0.36
C LEU A 57 16.69 -25.91 -0.56
N GLY A 58 17.34 -24.74 -0.64
CA GLY A 58 18.50 -24.51 -1.49
C GLY A 58 18.13 -24.51 -2.98
N ARG A 59 16.98 -23.93 -3.31
CA ARG A 59 16.55 -23.75 -4.71
C ARG A 59 17.36 -22.64 -5.38
N ASP A 60 17.37 -22.63 -6.71
CA ASP A 60 18.12 -21.65 -7.50
C ASP A 60 17.54 -20.22 -7.39
N GLU A 61 16.23 -20.10 -7.11
CA GLU A 61 15.53 -18.83 -6.97
C GLU A 61 14.82 -18.75 -5.60
N ARG A 62 14.73 -17.52 -5.07
CA ARG A 62 13.94 -17.17 -3.89
C ARG A 62 12.89 -16.12 -4.23
N VAL A 63 11.67 -16.31 -3.72
CA VAL A 63 10.58 -15.33 -3.85
C VAL A 63 10.02 -14.91 -2.50
N VAL A 64 9.50 -13.68 -2.44
CA VAL A 64 8.79 -13.16 -1.27
C VAL A 64 7.29 -13.12 -1.52
N LEU A 65 6.50 -13.65 -0.58
CA LEU A 65 5.07 -13.35 -0.46
C LEU A 65 4.86 -12.47 0.76
N GLY A 66 4.41 -11.23 0.57
CA GLY A 66 4.28 -10.25 1.64
C GLY A 66 2.85 -9.75 1.83
N GLY A 67 2.53 -9.37 3.06
CA GLY A 67 1.32 -8.62 3.38
C GLY A 67 1.33 -8.03 4.79
N HIS A 68 0.69 -6.88 4.98
CA HIS A 68 0.57 -6.26 6.29
C HIS A 68 -0.56 -6.89 7.11
N LEU A 69 -0.39 -6.90 8.43
CA LEU A 69 -1.33 -7.44 9.41
C LEU A 69 -2.25 -6.36 9.99
N ASP A 70 -1.84 -5.11 9.89
CA ASP A 70 -2.59 -4.00 10.44
C ASP A 70 -3.78 -3.60 9.57
N THR A 71 -4.66 -2.78 10.13
CA THR A 71 -5.78 -2.15 9.44
C THR A 71 -5.88 -0.69 9.87
N VAL A 72 -6.58 0.12 9.09
CA VAL A 72 -7.10 1.42 9.54
C VAL A 72 -8.05 1.27 10.75
N PRO A 73 -8.41 2.37 11.46
CA PRO A 73 -9.37 2.31 12.55
C PRO A 73 -10.74 1.78 12.12
N ALA A 74 -11.36 0.98 12.99
CA ALA A 74 -12.64 0.35 12.70
C ALA A 74 -13.80 1.36 12.59
N ALA A 75 -14.78 1.04 11.73
CA ALA A 75 -15.94 1.88 11.43
C ALA A 75 -17.27 1.11 11.54
N ASP A 76 -17.45 0.36 12.64
CA ASP A 76 -18.56 -0.60 12.84
C ASP A 76 -18.63 -1.71 11.79
N ASN A 77 -17.48 -2.10 11.25
CA ASN A 77 -17.31 -3.13 10.22
C ASN A 77 -16.63 -4.40 10.76
N LEU A 78 -16.85 -4.71 12.05
CA LEU A 78 -16.43 -5.93 12.74
C LEU A 78 -17.59 -6.45 13.62
N PRO A 79 -17.72 -7.77 13.85
CA PRO A 79 -16.94 -8.87 13.26
C PRO A 79 -17.28 -9.10 11.78
N HIS A 80 -16.64 -10.09 11.16
CA HIS A 80 -16.96 -10.45 9.78
C HIS A 80 -18.40 -10.94 9.62
N HIS A 81 -18.92 -10.88 8.40
CA HIS A 81 -20.09 -11.64 8.01
C HIS A 81 -20.01 -12.04 6.53
N ILE A 82 -20.69 -13.12 6.16
CA ILE A 82 -20.73 -13.60 4.78
C ILE A 82 -22.14 -13.39 4.22
N ALA A 83 -22.24 -12.72 3.08
CA ALA A 83 -23.48 -12.49 2.36
C ALA A 83 -23.21 -12.40 0.85
N ASP A 84 -24.14 -12.91 0.03
CA ASP A 84 -24.13 -12.75 -1.43
C ASP A 84 -22.80 -13.13 -2.13
N GLY A 85 -22.08 -14.13 -1.60
CA GLY A 85 -20.81 -14.59 -2.16
C GLY A 85 -19.58 -13.75 -1.75
N ASN A 86 -19.75 -12.80 -0.84
CA ASN A 86 -18.71 -11.93 -0.33
C ASN A 86 -18.49 -12.16 1.17
N LEU A 87 -17.24 -11.99 1.61
CA LEU A 87 -16.87 -11.87 3.02
C LEU A 87 -16.68 -10.39 3.33
N TYR A 88 -17.53 -9.85 4.20
CA TYR A 88 -17.50 -8.47 4.67
C TYR A 88 -16.75 -8.38 5.99
N GLY A 89 -16.02 -7.29 6.17
CA GLY A 89 -15.37 -6.94 7.42
C GLY A 89 -14.11 -6.11 7.21
N LEU A 90 -13.67 -5.41 8.26
CA LEU A 90 -12.44 -4.61 8.21
C LEU A 90 -11.23 -5.49 7.93
N GLY A 91 -10.51 -5.13 6.87
CA GLY A 91 -9.36 -5.86 6.36
C GLY A 91 -9.69 -7.12 5.58
N ALA A 92 -10.97 -7.44 5.34
CA ALA A 92 -11.33 -8.54 4.43
C ALA A 92 -10.72 -8.33 3.04
N ASN A 93 -10.73 -7.10 2.56
CA ASN A 93 -10.09 -6.65 1.34
C ASN A 93 -8.63 -6.20 1.60
N ASP A 94 -8.42 -5.37 2.62
CA ASP A 94 -7.16 -4.65 2.87
C ASP A 94 -6.52 -4.92 4.26
N MET A 95 -5.65 -5.93 4.39
CA MET A 95 -5.32 -6.92 3.37
C MET A 95 -5.35 -8.36 3.87
N LYS A 96 -6.16 -8.64 4.90
CA LYS A 96 -6.23 -9.95 5.56
C LYS A 96 -6.68 -11.09 4.65
N GLY A 97 -7.45 -10.80 3.60
CA GLY A 97 -7.75 -11.77 2.55
C GLY A 97 -6.49 -12.23 1.81
N GLY A 98 -5.61 -11.29 1.46
CA GLY A 98 -4.30 -11.58 0.88
C GLY A 98 -3.35 -12.29 1.85
N VAL A 99 -3.33 -11.88 3.12
CA VAL A 99 -2.58 -12.56 4.19
C VAL A 99 -3.03 -14.01 4.35
N ALA A 100 -4.34 -14.28 4.32
CA ALA A 100 -4.88 -15.63 4.38
C ALA A 100 -4.35 -16.50 3.24
N VAL A 101 -4.33 -15.97 2.02
CA VAL A 101 -3.77 -16.66 0.83
C VAL A 101 -2.28 -16.99 1.03
N ALA A 102 -1.47 -16.03 1.50
CA ALA A 102 -0.05 -16.27 1.76
C ALA A 102 0.19 -17.29 2.89
N LEU A 103 -0.61 -17.25 3.96
CA LEU A 103 -0.55 -18.24 5.05
C LEU A 103 -0.95 -19.65 4.59
N ARG A 104 -1.97 -19.76 3.72
CA ARG A 104 -2.34 -21.03 3.08
C ARG A 104 -1.20 -21.58 2.22
N CYS A 105 -0.54 -20.73 1.44
CA CYS A 105 0.65 -21.11 0.67
C CYS A 105 1.77 -21.61 1.60
N ALA A 106 2.05 -20.91 2.70
CA ALA A 106 3.06 -21.32 3.68
C ALA A 106 2.78 -22.70 4.29
N TYR A 107 1.51 -23.00 4.55
CA TYR A 107 1.08 -24.29 5.09
C TYR A 107 1.13 -25.42 4.04
N ASP A 108 0.56 -25.21 2.85
CA ASP A 108 0.41 -26.26 1.83
C ASP A 108 1.71 -26.57 1.07
N LEU A 109 2.58 -25.56 0.88
CA LEU A 109 3.81 -25.69 0.09
C LEU A 109 4.97 -26.16 0.97
N VAL A 110 5.00 -27.46 1.26
CA VAL A 110 6.09 -28.11 2.01
C VAL A 110 7.40 -28.13 1.22
N ALA A 111 7.33 -28.28 -0.11
CA ALA A 111 8.49 -28.39 -0.98
C ALA A 111 8.32 -27.61 -2.30
N PRO A 112 8.14 -26.27 -2.25
CA PRO A 112 7.94 -25.45 -3.43
C PRO A 112 9.08 -25.56 -4.46
N SER A 113 8.78 -25.21 -5.71
CA SER A 113 9.74 -25.16 -6.82
C SER A 113 10.80 -24.08 -6.65
N ARG A 114 10.57 -23.11 -5.76
CA ARG A 114 11.49 -22.03 -5.35
C ARG A 114 11.61 -21.98 -3.84
N ASP A 115 12.67 -21.38 -3.33
CA ASP A 115 12.67 -21.00 -1.91
C ASP A 115 11.69 -19.85 -1.71
N VAL A 116 10.93 -19.86 -0.63
CA VAL A 116 9.91 -18.86 -0.34
C VAL A 116 10.20 -18.20 1.01
N THR A 117 10.11 -16.88 1.02
CA THR A 117 10.05 -16.06 2.22
C THR A 117 8.62 -15.51 2.33
N TYR A 118 7.93 -15.79 3.43
CA TYR A 118 6.65 -15.19 3.77
C TYR A 118 6.89 -14.07 4.77
N VAL A 119 6.39 -12.87 4.50
CA VAL A 119 6.59 -11.68 5.35
C VAL A 119 5.24 -11.09 5.74
N PHE A 120 4.90 -11.16 7.02
CA PHE A 120 3.69 -10.59 7.59
C PHE A 120 4.05 -9.43 8.50
N TYR A 121 3.87 -8.19 8.05
CA TYR A 121 4.46 -7.01 8.70
C TYR A 121 3.42 -6.07 9.33
N GLU A 122 3.87 -5.16 10.18
CA GLU A 122 3.03 -4.24 10.96
C GLU A 122 3.05 -2.81 10.43
N CYS A 123 2.09 -1.98 10.88
CA CYS A 123 2.08 -0.53 10.70
C CYS A 123 2.26 -0.05 9.25
N GLU A 124 1.60 -0.69 8.28
CA GLU A 124 1.57 -0.18 6.90
C GLU A 124 0.74 1.11 6.80
N GLU A 125 -0.38 1.18 7.53
CA GLU A 125 -1.43 2.19 7.34
C GLU A 125 -1.15 3.54 8.02
N ILE A 126 0.08 3.71 8.52
CA ILE A 126 0.51 4.90 9.27
C ILE A 126 1.83 5.46 8.71
N ASP A 127 2.46 6.35 9.48
CA ASP A 127 3.70 7.00 9.09
C ASP A 127 4.81 5.99 8.72
N ASP A 128 5.53 6.31 7.64
CA ASP A 128 6.57 5.47 7.04
C ASP A 128 7.67 5.03 8.03
N GLU A 129 7.91 5.79 9.11
CA GLU A 129 8.88 5.45 10.15
C GLU A 129 8.47 4.22 10.98
N ALA A 130 7.17 3.95 11.08
CA ALA A 130 6.63 2.82 11.81
C ALA A 130 6.49 1.55 10.94
N ASN A 131 6.56 1.66 9.61
CA ASN A 131 6.33 0.56 8.70
C ASN A 131 7.27 -0.64 8.95
N GLY A 132 6.69 -1.80 9.26
CA GLY A 132 7.41 -3.00 9.66
C GLY A 132 8.33 -3.54 8.57
N LEU A 133 7.92 -3.48 7.30
CA LEU A 133 8.74 -3.93 6.18
C LEU A 133 9.99 -3.05 6.00
N ARG A 134 9.86 -1.72 6.15
CA ARG A 134 11.00 -0.79 6.16
C ARG A 134 11.96 -1.10 7.29
N LEU A 135 11.45 -1.24 8.52
CA LEU A 135 12.28 -1.51 9.69
C LEU A 135 13.02 -2.85 9.55
N LEU A 136 12.33 -3.87 9.02
CA LEU A 136 12.91 -5.17 8.71
C LEU A 136 14.01 -5.05 7.63
N ALA A 137 13.77 -4.32 6.55
CA ALA A 137 14.75 -4.12 5.48
C ALA A 137 16.03 -3.41 5.97
N GLN A 138 15.91 -2.51 6.94
CA GLN A 138 17.04 -1.78 7.51
C GLN A 138 17.84 -2.60 8.51
N ALA A 139 17.15 -3.36 9.37
CA ALA A 139 17.79 -4.14 10.44
C ALA A 139 18.28 -5.51 9.96
N HIS A 140 17.52 -6.14 9.06
CA HIS A 140 17.66 -7.53 8.64
C HIS A 140 17.40 -7.73 7.14
N PRO A 141 18.16 -7.06 6.24
CA PRO A 141 17.96 -7.19 4.79
C PRO A 141 18.06 -8.65 4.29
N GLU A 142 18.83 -9.51 4.97
CA GLU A 142 18.98 -10.94 4.67
C GLU A 142 17.69 -11.75 4.84
N LEU A 143 16.68 -11.20 5.52
CA LEU A 143 15.38 -11.84 5.71
C LEU A 143 14.43 -11.60 4.53
N ILE A 144 14.69 -10.59 3.69
CA ILE A 144 13.82 -10.21 2.57
C ILE A 144 14.52 -10.24 1.20
N GLU A 145 15.80 -10.62 1.16
CA GLU A 145 16.52 -10.87 -0.09
C GLU A 145 15.80 -11.93 -0.94
N ALA A 146 15.55 -11.60 -2.21
CA ALA A 146 14.81 -12.43 -3.15
C ALA A 146 15.03 -12.00 -4.60
N ASP A 147 14.70 -12.87 -5.54
CA ASP A 147 14.69 -12.62 -6.98
C ASP A 147 13.39 -11.96 -7.45
N PHE A 148 12.32 -12.08 -6.66
CA PHE A 148 11.00 -11.52 -6.96
C PHE A 148 10.14 -11.41 -5.70
N ALA A 149 9.30 -10.38 -5.62
CA ALA A 149 8.32 -10.23 -4.54
C ALA A 149 6.89 -10.05 -5.07
N VAL A 150 5.94 -10.68 -4.37
CA VAL A 150 4.51 -10.51 -4.58
C VAL A 150 3.92 -9.98 -3.28
N LEU A 151 3.41 -8.75 -3.32
CA LEU A 151 2.60 -8.23 -2.22
C LEU A 151 1.13 -8.57 -2.46
N MET A 152 0.49 -9.14 -1.45
CA MET A 152 -0.86 -9.71 -1.53
C MET A 152 -1.98 -8.65 -1.48
N GLU A 153 -1.66 -7.42 -1.88
CA GLU A 153 -2.53 -6.25 -1.95
C GLU A 153 -3.76 -6.47 -2.83
N PRO A 154 -4.93 -5.91 -2.48
CA PRO A 154 -6.14 -6.05 -3.28
C PRO A 154 -5.92 -5.51 -4.70
N SER A 155 -6.18 -6.36 -5.69
CA SER A 155 -5.91 -6.09 -7.11
C SER A 155 -6.90 -6.81 -8.04
N ASN A 156 -8.11 -7.07 -7.55
CA ASN A 156 -9.18 -7.80 -8.21
C ASN A 156 -8.77 -9.21 -8.68
N ALA A 157 -7.94 -9.91 -7.90
CA ALA A 157 -7.31 -11.17 -8.31
C ALA A 157 -6.57 -11.07 -9.66
N GLY A 158 -6.13 -9.86 -10.01
CA GLY A 158 -5.31 -9.53 -11.15
C GLY A 158 -3.92 -9.06 -10.70
N VAL A 159 -3.03 -8.80 -11.66
CA VAL A 159 -1.70 -8.30 -11.35
C VAL A 159 -1.69 -6.79 -11.53
N GLU A 160 -1.37 -6.07 -10.47
CA GLU A 160 -1.11 -4.63 -10.51
C GLU A 160 0.40 -4.39 -10.47
N ALA A 161 0.95 -3.99 -11.61
CA ALA A 161 2.39 -3.88 -11.79
C ALA A 161 2.91 -2.52 -11.31
N GLY A 162 4.04 -2.55 -10.60
CA GLY A 162 4.69 -1.36 -10.06
C GLY A 162 3.82 -0.64 -9.03
N CYS A 163 4.08 0.66 -8.85
CA CYS A 163 3.22 1.60 -8.12
C CYS A 163 3.60 3.04 -8.48
N GLN A 164 2.66 3.98 -8.32
CA GLN A 164 2.97 5.40 -8.48
C GLN A 164 3.66 5.92 -7.23
N GLY A 165 4.60 6.85 -7.40
CA GLY A 165 5.16 7.60 -6.29
C GLY A 165 4.12 8.53 -5.68
N THR A 166 4.35 8.93 -4.43
CA THR A 166 3.52 9.90 -3.71
C THR A 166 4.38 10.99 -3.11
N LEU A 167 3.94 12.23 -3.26
CA LEU A 167 4.56 13.39 -2.63
C LEU A 167 3.45 14.24 -2.04
N ARG A 168 3.62 14.65 -0.78
CA ARG A 168 2.71 15.59 -0.12
C ARG A 168 3.44 16.87 0.23
N ALA A 169 2.80 18.00 -0.06
CA ALA A 169 3.38 19.31 0.17
C ALA A 169 2.38 20.29 0.75
N TYR A 170 2.87 21.20 1.57
CA TYR A 170 2.14 22.40 1.99
C TYR A 170 2.52 23.57 1.09
N VAL A 171 1.55 24.13 0.38
CA VAL A 171 1.71 25.35 -0.42
C VAL A 171 1.06 26.50 0.35
N ARG A 172 1.84 27.53 0.68
CA ARG A 172 1.43 28.56 1.64
C ARG A 172 1.15 29.88 0.98
N THR A 173 0.16 30.59 1.50
CA THR A 173 -0.08 32.00 1.20
C THR A 173 -0.05 32.81 2.49
N SER A 174 0.44 34.04 2.36
CA SER A 174 0.55 34.98 3.46
C SER A 174 -0.26 36.23 3.16
N GLY A 175 -0.70 36.91 4.21
CA GLY A 175 -1.43 38.15 4.15
C GLY A 175 -1.19 39.00 5.39
N GLU A 176 -2.07 39.96 5.61
CA GLU A 176 -1.99 40.90 6.73
C GLU A 176 -3.35 41.02 7.41
N ARG A 177 -3.36 40.88 8.74
CA ARG A 177 -4.60 40.96 9.51
C ARG A 177 -5.19 42.36 9.47
N SER A 178 -6.50 42.42 9.31
CA SER A 178 -7.29 43.63 9.52
C SER A 178 -8.67 43.27 10.05
N HIS A 179 -9.38 44.25 10.61
CA HIS A 179 -10.78 44.06 10.95
C HIS A 179 -11.58 43.86 9.66
N SER A 180 -12.44 42.85 9.58
CA SER A 180 -13.25 42.53 8.39
C SER A 180 -14.02 43.73 7.81
N ALA A 181 -14.57 44.59 8.67
CA ALA A 181 -15.23 45.85 8.26
C ALA A 181 -14.29 46.95 7.69
N ARG A 182 -12.97 46.73 7.71
CA ARG A 182 -11.92 47.61 7.15
C ARG A 182 -10.88 46.76 6.41
N SER A 183 -11.37 45.78 5.65
CA SER A 183 -10.55 44.76 5.00
C SER A 183 -9.44 45.33 4.11
N TRP A 184 -9.66 46.50 3.52
CA TRP A 184 -8.69 47.24 2.70
C TRP A 184 -7.39 47.66 3.42
N LEU A 185 -7.34 47.56 4.76
CA LEU A 185 -6.13 47.79 5.55
C LEU A 185 -5.25 46.55 5.70
N GLY A 186 -5.65 45.41 5.14
CA GLY A 186 -4.87 44.17 5.15
C GLY A 186 -4.97 43.44 3.82
N SER A 187 -4.44 42.21 3.78
CA SER A 187 -4.47 41.34 2.62
C SER A 187 -4.90 39.94 3.05
N ASN A 188 -5.87 39.35 2.33
CA ASN A 188 -6.51 38.12 2.77
C ASN A 188 -5.76 36.90 2.19
N ALA A 189 -5.10 36.13 3.05
CA ALA A 189 -4.35 34.94 2.65
C ALA A 189 -5.26 33.85 2.03
N ILE A 190 -6.46 33.64 2.57
CA ILE A 190 -7.41 32.68 1.99
C ILE A 190 -7.80 33.08 0.56
N HIS A 191 -8.00 34.38 0.30
CA HIS A 191 -8.29 34.84 -1.06
C HIS A 191 -7.09 34.65 -1.99
N ALA A 192 -5.86 34.84 -1.50
CA ALA A 192 -4.63 34.62 -2.28
C ALA A 192 -4.46 33.14 -2.69
N ALA A 193 -4.99 32.19 -1.91
CA ALA A 193 -4.98 30.77 -2.25
C ALA A 193 -5.81 30.43 -3.50
N ALA A 194 -6.64 31.35 -4.00
CA ALA A 194 -7.42 31.15 -5.23
C ALA A 194 -6.52 30.83 -6.43
N ASP A 195 -5.33 31.44 -6.55
CA ASP A 195 -4.40 31.13 -7.65
C ASP A 195 -3.89 29.68 -7.59
N ILE A 196 -3.49 29.21 -6.39
CA ILE A 196 -3.06 27.83 -6.17
C ILE A 196 -4.15 26.85 -6.62
N LEU A 197 -5.40 27.09 -6.21
CA LEU A 197 -6.54 26.24 -6.59
C LEU A 197 -6.84 26.32 -8.09
N ASN A 198 -6.68 27.50 -8.72
CA ASN A 198 -6.86 27.66 -10.15
C ASN A 198 -5.79 26.90 -10.95
N ARG A 199 -4.52 26.92 -10.50
CA ARG A 199 -3.45 26.12 -11.11
C ARG A 199 -3.75 24.63 -11.05
N LEU A 200 -4.26 24.14 -9.90
CA LEU A 200 -4.70 22.77 -9.74
C LEU A 200 -5.88 22.41 -10.66
N ASN A 201 -6.89 23.28 -10.75
CA ASN A 201 -8.04 23.07 -11.64
C ASN A 201 -7.64 23.02 -13.13
N ALA A 202 -6.62 23.80 -13.52
CA ALA A 202 -6.10 23.84 -14.87
C ALA A 202 -5.01 22.78 -15.15
N TYR A 203 -4.60 22.01 -14.14
CA TYR A 203 -3.48 21.09 -14.26
C TYR A 203 -3.85 19.86 -15.11
N GLU A 204 -3.11 19.64 -16.19
CA GLU A 204 -3.24 18.45 -17.02
C GLU A 204 -2.18 17.41 -16.62
N SER A 205 -2.62 16.36 -15.91
CA SER A 205 -1.75 15.26 -15.52
C SER A 205 -1.19 14.49 -16.72
N ARG A 206 0.09 14.13 -16.64
CA ARG A 206 0.71 13.18 -17.59
C ARG A 206 0.03 11.81 -17.48
N SER A 207 -0.05 11.14 -18.62
CA SER A 207 -0.38 9.72 -18.70
C SER A 207 0.71 9.00 -19.51
N PRO A 208 1.83 8.56 -18.89
CA PRO A 208 2.90 7.88 -19.61
C PRO A 208 2.60 6.39 -19.80
N LEU A 209 3.05 5.84 -20.95
CA LEU A 209 3.01 4.41 -21.25
C LEU A 209 4.33 3.78 -20.82
N ILE A 210 4.30 2.87 -19.85
CA ILE A 210 5.48 2.19 -19.29
C ILE A 210 5.22 0.69 -19.36
N ASP A 211 6.09 -0.06 -20.04
CA ASP A 211 5.94 -1.51 -20.26
C ASP A 211 4.55 -1.93 -20.80
N GLY A 212 3.96 -1.09 -21.66
CA GLY A 212 2.63 -1.33 -22.23
C GLY A 212 1.46 -1.01 -21.29
N LEU A 213 1.73 -0.52 -20.08
CA LEU A 213 0.73 -0.08 -19.10
C LEU A 213 0.63 1.44 -19.06
N GLN A 214 -0.60 1.94 -19.08
CA GLN A 214 -0.89 3.38 -19.08
C GLN A 214 -1.04 3.88 -17.64
N TYR A 215 0.01 4.48 -17.09
CA TYR A 215 -0.06 5.16 -15.78
C TYR A 215 -0.74 6.53 -15.93
N ARG A 216 -1.26 7.08 -14.83
CA ARG A 216 -1.93 8.38 -14.80
C ARG A 216 -1.57 9.13 -13.52
N GLU A 217 -0.84 10.22 -13.68
CA GLU A 217 -0.49 11.09 -12.57
C GLU A 217 -1.73 11.84 -12.04
N GLY A 218 -1.64 12.33 -10.81
CA GLY A 218 -2.71 13.11 -10.19
C GLY A 218 -2.14 14.15 -9.24
N LEU A 219 -2.53 15.41 -9.41
CA LEU A 219 -2.12 16.50 -8.54
C LEU A 219 -3.37 17.19 -7.98
N ASN A 220 -3.59 17.06 -6.67
CA ASN A 220 -4.87 17.45 -6.05
C ASN A 220 -4.64 18.22 -4.76
N ALA A 221 -5.46 19.25 -4.51
CA ALA A 221 -5.64 19.78 -3.15
C ALA A 221 -6.45 18.77 -2.34
N VAL A 222 -5.87 18.30 -1.24
CA VAL A 222 -6.48 17.32 -0.32
C VAL A 222 -6.80 17.92 1.05
N GLY A 223 -6.40 19.18 1.27
CA GLY A 223 -6.74 19.95 2.46
C GLY A 223 -6.52 21.45 2.23
N ILE A 224 -7.28 22.28 2.93
CA ILE A 224 -7.08 23.72 2.96
C ILE A 224 -7.43 24.27 4.34
N GLU A 225 -6.50 25.00 4.94
CA GLU A 225 -6.65 25.56 6.28
C GLU A 225 -6.28 27.04 6.29
N GLY A 226 -7.08 27.83 6.99
CA GLY A 226 -6.90 29.27 7.14
C GLY A 226 -8.03 29.86 7.95
N GLY A 227 -7.84 31.09 8.43
CA GLY A 227 -8.82 31.75 9.31
C GLY A 227 -8.27 31.97 10.70
N VAL A 228 -8.84 32.96 11.40
CA VAL A 228 -8.44 33.33 12.76
C VAL A 228 -9.70 33.55 13.61
N ALA A 229 -10.54 34.49 13.19
CA ALA A 229 -11.83 34.80 13.81
C ALA A 229 -12.77 35.33 12.72
N THR A 230 -14.08 35.22 12.93
CA THR A 230 -15.11 35.58 11.94
C THR A 230 -15.09 37.07 11.56
N ASN A 231 -14.43 37.92 12.35
CA ASN A 231 -14.30 39.35 12.13
C ASN A 231 -12.88 39.81 11.79
N VAL A 232 -11.95 38.90 11.51
CA VAL A 232 -10.54 39.20 11.20
C VAL A 232 -10.18 38.67 9.81
N ILE A 233 -9.55 39.50 8.98
CA ILE A 233 -8.94 39.07 7.72
C ILE A 233 -7.75 38.16 8.03
N PRO A 234 -7.70 36.93 7.51
CA PRO A 234 -6.64 35.98 7.84
C PRO A 234 -5.32 36.33 7.13
N ASP A 235 -4.23 36.17 7.87
CA ASP A 235 -2.86 36.42 7.45
C ASP A 235 -2.11 35.17 6.98
N ALA A 236 -2.70 33.98 7.12
CA ALA A 236 -2.11 32.73 6.64
C ALA A 236 -3.18 31.80 6.07
N CYS A 237 -2.83 31.08 5.02
CA CYS A 237 -3.57 29.94 4.51
C CYS A 237 -2.61 28.89 3.92
N VAL A 238 -2.91 27.62 4.17
CA VAL A 238 -2.13 26.47 3.71
C VAL A 238 -3.03 25.59 2.86
N VAL A 239 -2.57 25.27 1.66
CA VAL A 239 -3.18 24.25 0.79
C VAL A 239 -2.30 23.00 0.85
N THR A 240 -2.85 21.90 1.34
CA THR A 240 -2.20 20.60 1.31
C THR A 240 -2.42 19.96 -0.05
N VAL A 241 -1.34 19.72 -0.77
CA VAL A 241 -1.35 19.13 -2.11
C VAL A 241 -0.78 17.72 -2.05
N ASN A 242 -1.49 16.75 -2.63
CA ASN A 242 -0.98 15.40 -2.86
C ASN A 242 -0.71 15.22 -4.36
N TYR A 243 0.50 14.75 -4.66
CA TYR A 243 0.97 14.45 -6.00
C TYR A 243 1.26 12.96 -6.13
N ARG A 244 0.51 12.28 -7.01
CA ARG A 244 0.77 10.91 -7.46
C ARG A 244 1.50 10.99 -8.79
N TYR A 245 2.74 10.50 -8.84
CA TYR A 245 3.58 10.58 -10.03
C TYR A 245 3.94 9.19 -10.57
N ALA A 246 4.08 9.07 -11.88
CA ALA A 246 4.34 7.79 -12.52
C ALA A 246 5.76 7.27 -12.19
N PRO A 247 5.98 5.95 -12.21
CA PRO A 247 7.23 5.36 -11.73
C PRO A 247 8.47 5.63 -12.61
N ASP A 248 8.30 6.26 -13.77
CA ASP A 248 9.40 6.77 -14.60
C ASP A 248 9.96 8.11 -14.09
N ARG A 249 9.39 8.68 -13.02
CA ARG A 249 9.82 9.93 -12.39
C ARG A 249 10.48 9.66 -11.04
N SER A 250 11.66 10.24 -10.82
CA SER A 250 12.34 10.17 -9.52
C SER A 250 11.72 11.12 -8.47
N PRO A 251 11.95 10.87 -7.17
CA PRO A 251 11.53 11.80 -6.10
C PRO A 251 12.02 13.24 -6.32
N GLU A 252 13.24 13.43 -6.82
CA GLU A 252 13.82 14.75 -7.10
C GLU A 252 13.12 15.44 -8.27
N GLN A 253 12.79 14.69 -9.33
CA GLN A 253 12.01 15.21 -10.46
C GLN A 253 10.57 15.54 -10.06
N ALA A 254 9.97 14.75 -9.15
CA ALA A 254 8.66 15.05 -8.60
C ALA A 254 8.68 16.33 -7.74
N HIS A 255 9.73 16.51 -6.92
CA HIS A 255 9.94 17.73 -6.15
C HIS A 255 10.13 18.95 -7.07
N HIS A 256 11.02 18.88 -8.05
CA HIS A 256 11.24 19.97 -9.00
C HIS A 256 9.94 20.37 -9.71
N HIS A 257 9.17 19.38 -10.15
CA HIS A 257 7.88 19.62 -10.78
C HIS A 257 6.88 20.35 -9.87
N MET A 258 6.85 20.02 -8.59
CA MET A 258 6.02 20.75 -7.62
C MET A 258 6.46 22.22 -7.49
N GLN A 259 7.77 22.47 -7.51
CA GLN A 259 8.32 23.84 -7.50
C GLN A 259 7.94 24.62 -8.76
N GLU A 260 7.94 23.96 -9.93
CA GLU A 260 7.51 24.57 -11.20
C GLU A 260 6.02 24.91 -11.20
N VAL A 261 5.15 23.98 -10.77
CA VAL A 261 3.69 24.19 -10.77
C VAL A 261 3.30 25.32 -9.81
N PHE A 262 3.92 25.39 -8.64
CA PHE A 262 3.61 26.39 -7.61
C PHE A 262 4.68 27.49 -7.51
N ASP A 263 5.36 27.81 -8.62
CA ASP A 263 6.32 28.91 -8.68
C ASP A 263 5.70 30.22 -8.12
N GLY A 264 6.48 30.91 -7.30
CA GLY A 264 6.05 32.10 -6.55
C GLY A 264 5.42 31.83 -5.18
N TYR A 265 5.23 30.56 -4.77
CA TYR A 265 4.72 30.21 -3.44
C TYR A 265 5.76 29.46 -2.59
N PRO A 266 5.80 29.69 -1.26
CA PRO A 266 6.53 28.82 -0.35
C PRO A 266 5.93 27.40 -0.37
N ILE A 267 6.78 26.42 -0.62
CA ILE A 267 6.44 25.00 -0.61
C ILE A 267 7.27 24.29 0.46
N GLU A 268 6.60 23.50 1.28
CA GLU A 268 7.23 22.59 2.24
C GLU A 268 6.84 21.16 1.87
N ILE A 269 7.83 20.33 1.52
CA ILE A 269 7.60 18.90 1.25
C ILE A 269 7.49 18.18 2.59
N VAL A 270 6.36 17.50 2.80
CA VAL A 270 6.03 16.77 4.03
C VAL A 270 6.50 15.32 3.92
N ASP A 271 6.18 14.68 2.80
CA ASP A 271 6.58 13.32 2.47
C ASP A 271 6.88 13.21 0.96
N ASN A 272 7.76 12.27 0.59
CA ASN A 272 8.04 11.93 -0.80
C ASN A 272 8.56 10.49 -0.90
N SER A 273 7.71 9.58 -1.35
CA SER A 273 8.02 8.17 -1.53
C SER A 273 8.06 7.81 -3.02
N PRO A 274 9.13 7.15 -3.49
CA PRO A 274 9.28 6.79 -4.89
C PRO A 274 8.21 5.79 -5.35
N GLY A 275 7.92 5.80 -6.65
CA GLY A 275 7.17 4.72 -7.29
C GLY A 275 8.05 3.50 -7.55
N ALA A 276 7.42 2.45 -8.06
CA ALA A 276 8.09 1.23 -8.51
C ALA A 276 7.80 1.00 -9.99
N LEU A 277 8.86 0.77 -10.79
CA LEU A 277 8.67 0.33 -12.17
C LEU A 277 8.03 -1.06 -12.20
N PRO A 278 7.18 -1.35 -13.20
CA PRO A 278 6.44 -2.60 -13.26
C PRO A 278 7.33 -3.85 -13.43
N GLY A 279 8.49 -3.72 -14.09
CA GLY A 279 9.51 -4.77 -14.13
C GLY A 279 9.06 -6.08 -14.80
N LEU A 280 8.03 -6.03 -15.66
CA LEU A 280 7.33 -7.23 -16.17
C LEU A 280 8.19 -8.08 -17.11
N SER A 281 9.26 -7.51 -17.68
CA SER A 281 10.22 -8.25 -18.48
C SER A 281 11.18 -9.09 -17.65
N HIS A 282 11.18 -8.97 -16.31
CA HIS A 282 12.02 -9.79 -15.45
C HIS A 282 11.58 -11.27 -15.54
N PRO A 283 12.50 -12.25 -15.65
CA PRO A 283 12.14 -13.65 -15.85
C PRO A 283 11.14 -14.20 -14.82
N ALA A 284 11.32 -13.86 -13.53
CA ALA A 284 10.42 -14.28 -12.47
C ALA A 284 9.02 -13.64 -12.59
N ALA A 285 8.94 -12.36 -12.95
CA ALA A 285 7.68 -11.65 -13.18
C ALA A 285 6.94 -12.22 -14.41
N ALA A 286 7.66 -12.48 -15.50
CA ALA A 286 7.10 -13.11 -16.70
C ALA A 286 6.59 -14.53 -16.43
N ALA A 287 7.34 -15.33 -15.64
CA ALA A 287 6.91 -16.65 -15.22
C ALA A 287 5.64 -16.60 -14.35
N PHE A 288 5.55 -15.61 -13.44
CA PHE A 288 4.37 -15.37 -12.64
C PHE A 288 3.14 -14.99 -13.49
N LEU A 289 3.31 -14.08 -14.45
CA LEU A 289 2.24 -13.71 -15.39
C LEU A 289 1.77 -14.91 -16.21
N ALA A 290 2.70 -15.74 -16.69
CA ALA A 290 2.38 -16.94 -17.45
C ALA A 290 1.63 -17.99 -16.61
N ALA A 291 2.02 -18.17 -15.35
CA ALA A 291 1.39 -19.11 -14.43
C ALA A 291 -0.01 -18.66 -14.01
N THR A 292 -0.17 -17.37 -13.70
CA THR A 292 -1.46 -16.84 -13.25
C THR A 292 -2.45 -16.63 -14.40
N GLY A 293 -1.97 -16.35 -15.63
CA GLY A 293 -2.84 -15.95 -16.74
C GLY A 293 -3.64 -14.66 -16.46
N SER A 294 -3.19 -13.87 -15.48
CA SER A 294 -3.92 -12.72 -14.96
C SER A 294 -3.86 -11.53 -15.92
N GLN A 295 -4.93 -10.72 -15.90
CA GLN A 295 -4.88 -9.41 -16.53
C GLN A 295 -3.93 -8.51 -15.75
N VAL A 296 -3.05 -7.82 -16.48
CA VAL A 296 -2.10 -6.87 -15.88
C VAL A 296 -2.66 -5.46 -15.99
N ARG A 297 -2.60 -4.71 -14.90
CA ARG A 297 -3.01 -3.31 -14.82
C ARG A 297 -1.92 -2.48 -14.13
N PRO A 298 -1.83 -1.17 -14.38
CA PRO A 298 -0.97 -0.29 -13.60
C PRO A 298 -1.52 -0.13 -12.17
N LYS A 299 -0.65 -0.17 -11.15
CA LYS A 299 -1.00 0.26 -9.80
C LYS A 299 -0.94 1.78 -9.71
N PHE A 300 -2.07 2.43 -9.45
CA PHE A 300 -2.14 3.89 -9.29
C PHE A 300 -1.88 4.36 -7.85
N GLY A 301 -2.16 3.49 -6.88
CA GLY A 301 -1.79 3.70 -5.48
C GLY A 301 -0.28 3.58 -5.28
N TRP A 302 0.15 3.92 -4.07
CA TRP A 302 1.49 3.58 -3.59
C TRP A 302 1.34 2.31 -2.75
N THR A 303 2.28 1.37 -2.88
CA THR A 303 2.37 0.21 -2.00
C THR A 303 3.84 -0.06 -1.68
N ASP A 304 4.04 -0.93 -0.70
CA ASP A 304 5.33 -1.40 -0.24
C ASP A 304 6.16 -2.16 -1.30
N VAL A 305 5.58 -2.43 -2.48
CA VAL A 305 6.31 -2.87 -3.70
C VAL A 305 7.48 -1.93 -4.02
N SER A 306 7.34 -0.63 -3.75
CA SER A 306 8.44 0.34 -3.94
C SER A 306 9.65 0.07 -3.07
N ARG A 307 9.47 -0.54 -1.89
CA ARG A 307 10.59 -0.89 -1.00
C ARG A 307 11.42 -2.02 -1.57
N PHE A 308 10.77 -3.04 -2.15
CA PHE A 308 11.47 -4.08 -2.90
C PHE A 308 12.19 -3.50 -4.12
N SER A 309 11.53 -2.61 -4.87
CA SER A 309 12.16 -1.93 -6.01
C SER A 309 13.40 -1.13 -5.60
N ALA A 310 13.40 -0.48 -4.43
CA ALA A 310 14.55 0.26 -3.91
C ALA A 310 15.72 -0.67 -3.54
N LEU A 311 15.46 -1.94 -3.22
CA LEU A 311 16.45 -2.99 -3.00
C LEU A 311 16.89 -3.68 -4.30
N GLY A 312 16.36 -3.27 -5.45
CA GLY A 312 16.61 -3.91 -6.75
C GLY A 312 15.85 -5.22 -6.95
N ILE A 313 14.86 -5.51 -6.10
CA ILE A 313 14.01 -6.69 -6.18
C ILE A 313 12.75 -6.33 -6.99
N PRO A 314 12.54 -6.94 -8.17
CA PRO A 314 11.31 -6.73 -8.93
C PRO A 314 10.10 -7.21 -8.13
N ALA A 315 9.02 -6.44 -8.14
CA ALA A 315 7.86 -6.71 -7.31
C ALA A 315 6.54 -6.33 -7.98
N VAL A 316 5.48 -7.08 -7.65
CA VAL A 316 4.12 -6.84 -8.13
C VAL A 316 3.11 -6.90 -6.99
N ASN A 317 1.98 -6.24 -7.19
CA ASN A 317 0.81 -6.44 -6.34
C ASN A 317 -0.07 -7.53 -6.97
N PHE A 318 -0.46 -8.53 -6.20
CA PHE A 318 -1.39 -9.57 -6.63
C PHE A 318 -2.13 -10.13 -5.42
N GLY A 319 -3.44 -9.92 -5.37
CA GLY A 319 -4.22 -10.26 -4.20
C GLY A 319 -5.73 -10.14 -4.45
N PRO A 320 -6.51 -10.72 -3.54
CA PRO A 320 -7.95 -10.79 -3.66
C PRO A 320 -8.59 -9.43 -3.32
N GLY A 321 -9.75 -9.16 -3.92
CA GLY A 321 -10.56 -7.98 -3.57
C GLY A 321 -10.31 -6.74 -4.43
N ASP A 322 -11.23 -5.78 -4.39
CA ASP A 322 -11.18 -4.56 -5.19
C ASP A 322 -10.46 -3.44 -4.41
N PRO A 323 -9.33 -2.89 -4.90
CA PRO A 323 -8.64 -1.80 -4.22
C PRO A 323 -9.49 -0.55 -4.01
N SER A 324 -10.61 -0.38 -4.74
CA SER A 324 -11.53 0.74 -4.50
C SER A 324 -12.33 0.66 -3.19
N LEU A 325 -12.37 -0.53 -2.56
CA LEU A 325 -13.10 -0.78 -1.31
C LEU A 325 -12.25 -0.61 -0.05
N ALA A 326 -10.92 -0.46 -0.21
CA ALA A 326 -10.00 -0.21 0.88
C ALA A 326 -10.45 1.00 1.72
N HIS A 327 -10.36 0.86 3.04
CA HIS A 327 -10.69 1.88 4.04
C HIS A 327 -12.15 2.35 4.05
N THR A 328 -13.04 1.63 3.36
CA THR A 328 -14.47 1.95 3.36
C THR A 328 -15.20 1.19 4.47
N ARG A 329 -16.31 1.76 4.97
CA ARG A 329 -17.17 1.08 5.94
C ARG A 329 -17.80 -0.21 5.38
N GLY A 330 -17.99 -0.27 4.07
CA GLY A 330 -18.61 -1.40 3.37
C GLY A 330 -17.59 -2.38 2.80
N GLU A 331 -16.38 -2.44 3.35
CA GLU A 331 -15.31 -3.29 2.87
C GLU A 331 -15.72 -4.78 2.80
N TYR A 332 -15.43 -5.40 1.66
CA TYR A 332 -15.61 -6.84 1.46
C TYR A 332 -14.62 -7.38 0.44
N VAL A 333 -14.42 -8.69 0.48
CA VAL A 333 -13.70 -9.45 -0.53
C VAL A 333 -14.62 -10.50 -1.15
N PRO A 334 -14.70 -10.62 -2.49
CA PRO A 334 -15.38 -11.74 -3.12
C PRO A 334 -14.72 -13.06 -2.74
N ILE A 335 -15.51 -14.04 -2.32
CA ILE A 335 -15.00 -15.37 -1.95
C ILE A 335 -14.28 -16.05 -3.12
N GLU A 336 -14.75 -15.80 -4.34
CA GLU A 336 -14.12 -16.31 -5.55
C GLU A 336 -12.70 -15.73 -5.74
N HIS A 337 -12.47 -14.45 -5.40
CA HIS A 337 -11.14 -13.85 -5.47
C HIS A 337 -10.16 -14.54 -4.49
N LEU A 338 -10.58 -14.83 -3.25
CA LEU A 338 -9.75 -15.53 -2.26
C LEU A 338 -9.26 -16.88 -2.79
N ARG A 339 -10.19 -17.70 -3.27
CA ARG A 339 -9.90 -19.06 -3.79
C ARG A 339 -9.06 -19.03 -5.06
N ARG A 340 -9.37 -18.09 -5.96
CA ARG A 340 -8.62 -17.94 -7.21
C ARG A 340 -7.17 -17.54 -6.93
N CYS A 341 -6.94 -16.56 -6.06
CA CYS A 341 -5.59 -16.17 -5.67
C CYS A 341 -4.83 -17.33 -5.01
N GLU A 342 -5.45 -18.05 -4.05
CA GLU A 342 -4.84 -19.24 -3.45
C GLU A 342 -4.43 -20.27 -4.50
N GLN A 343 -5.35 -20.63 -5.41
CA GLN A 343 -5.07 -21.59 -6.46
C GLN A 343 -3.91 -21.15 -7.34
N GLN A 344 -3.92 -19.91 -7.84
CA GLN A 344 -2.89 -19.37 -8.73
C GLN A 344 -1.51 -19.30 -8.07
N MET A 345 -1.44 -18.91 -6.79
CA MET A 345 -0.18 -18.87 -6.04
C MET A 345 0.39 -20.27 -5.82
N ILE A 346 -0.46 -21.23 -5.45
CA ILE A 346 -0.06 -22.62 -5.26
C ILE A 346 0.41 -23.24 -6.59
N GLU A 347 -0.29 -22.99 -7.69
CA GLU A 347 0.08 -23.50 -9.02
C GLU A 347 1.43 -22.93 -9.49
N TRP A 348 1.70 -21.66 -9.21
CA TRP A 348 2.97 -21.01 -9.56
C TRP A 348 4.18 -21.55 -8.78
N LEU A 349 3.97 -21.97 -7.52
CA LEU A 349 5.03 -22.38 -6.59
C LEU A 349 5.16 -23.89 -6.38
N ARG A 350 4.29 -24.72 -6.96
CA ARG A 350 4.46 -26.17 -7.01
C ARG A 350 5.58 -26.59 -7.98
#